data_AF-A0A3B9KB75-F1
#
_entry.id   AF-A0A3B9KB75-F1
#
_cell.length_a   1.000
_cell.length_b   1.000
_cell.length_c   1.000
_cell.angle_alpha   90.00
_cell.angle_beta   90.00
_cell.angle_gamma   90.00
#
_symmetry.space_group_name_H-M   'P 1'
#
loop_
_entity.id
_entity.type
_entity.pdbx_description
1 polymer ?
#
loop_
_entity_poly.entity_id
_entity_poly.type
_entity_poly.pdbx_seq_one_letter_code
_entity_poly.pdbx_strand_id
1 'polypeptide(L)'
;LGATLYTLLTGTIPPNAITRVTRSKSKGANDPLSPAKLLVPAIPTTVDHALQRAMAISSADRFETVEQFWQLLNVYATEQQVQLPRVTSEDAPQPLPKRDIEQPIFSRIRGVLLPILLILLGIIVLGTGFIVHAWELSFLLLLCLGTLLLVLFSLLSRR
;
A
#
# COMPACT_ATOMS: atom_id res chain seq x y z
N LEU A 1 7.61 11.27 -5.96
CA LEU A 1 8.54 12.38 -5.63
C LEU A 1 8.34 12.92 -4.22
N GLY A 2 7.14 13.42 -3.85
CA GLY A 2 6.89 13.97 -2.50
C GLY A 2 7.32 13.05 -1.34
N ALA A 3 6.94 11.77 -1.40
CA ALA A 3 7.36 10.79 -0.39
C ALA A 3 8.88 10.60 -0.30
N THR A 4 9.58 10.66 -1.44
CA THR A 4 11.04 10.58 -1.50
C THR A 4 11.67 11.77 -0.78
N LEU A 5 11.25 12.99 -1.12
CA LEU A 5 11.77 14.21 -0.48
C LEU A 5 11.44 14.26 1.01
N TYR A 6 10.21 13.88 1.39
CA TYR A 6 9.83 13.76 2.79
C TYR A 6 10.75 12.79 3.55
N THR A 7 11.06 11.64 2.95
CA THR A 7 11.98 10.66 3.55
C THR A 7 13.39 11.22 3.68
N LEU A 8 13.90 11.93 2.67
CA LEU A 8 15.23 12.54 2.71
C LEU A 8 15.32 13.64 3.77
N LEU A 9 14.27 14.43 3.93
CA LEU A 9 14.25 15.58 4.85
C LEU A 9 13.97 15.18 6.30
N THR A 10 13.19 14.12 6.52
CA THR A 10 12.78 13.70 7.88
C THR A 10 13.46 12.43 8.36
N GLY A 11 14.09 11.65 7.48
CA GLY A 11 14.57 10.31 7.77
C GLY A 11 13.45 9.26 7.97
N THR A 12 12.18 9.64 7.82
CA THR A 12 11.03 8.76 8.06
C THR A 12 10.27 8.44 6.78
N ILE A 13 9.88 7.18 6.61
CA ILE A 13 9.09 6.75 5.46
C ILE A 13 7.61 7.10 5.72
N PRO A 14 6.95 7.89 4.86
CA PRO A 14 5.55 8.25 5.08
C PRO A 14 4.63 7.04 4.84
N PRO A 15 3.47 6.96 5.53
CA PRO A 15 2.49 5.91 5.28
C PRO A 15 2.03 5.90 3.81
N ASN A 16 1.89 4.71 3.22
CA ASN A 16 1.44 4.59 1.83
C ASN A 16 -0.03 5.03 1.67
N ALA A 17 -0.43 5.35 0.43
CA ALA A 17 -1.74 5.90 0.12
C ALA A 17 -2.91 4.99 0.54
N ILE A 18 -2.80 3.67 0.34
CA ILE A 18 -3.86 2.71 0.72
C ILE A 18 -4.08 2.73 2.23
N THR A 19 -2.99 2.69 3.01
CA THR A 19 -3.05 2.72 4.48
C THR A 19 -3.67 4.02 4.97
N ARG A 20 -3.33 5.15 4.34
CA ARG A 20 -3.90 6.47 4.65
C ARG A 20 -5.40 6.53 4.36
N VAL A 21 -5.84 6.08 3.18
CA VAL A 21 -7.27 6.04 2.81
C VAL A 21 -8.06 5.17 3.77
N THR A 22 -7.58 3.96 4.08
CA THR A 22 -8.28 3.03 4.98
C THR A 22 -8.42 3.63 6.37
N ARG A 23 -7.38 4.29 6.88
CA ARG A 23 -7.42 4.92 8.21
C ARG A 23 -8.35 6.13 8.23
N SER A 24 -8.28 7.02 7.25
CA SER A 24 -9.14 8.21 7.17
C SER A 24 -10.63 7.90 7.01
N LYS A 25 -10.99 6.70 6.54
CA LYS A 25 -12.38 6.23 6.47
C LYS A 25 -12.93 5.74 7.82
N SER A 26 -12.07 5.49 8.80
CA SER A 26 -12.50 5.15 10.16
C SER A 26 -13.08 6.40 10.84
N LYS A 27 -14.21 6.25 11.51
CA LYS A 27 -14.93 7.36 12.17
C LYS A 27 -13.97 8.14 13.09
N GLY A 28 -13.72 9.40 12.76
CA GLY A 28 -12.91 10.33 13.57
C GLY A 28 -11.38 10.19 13.44
N ALA A 29 -10.88 9.37 12.52
CA ALA A 29 -9.44 9.24 12.30
C ALA A 29 -8.95 10.24 11.26
N ASN A 30 -7.97 11.07 11.64
CA ASN A 30 -7.28 11.97 10.73
C ASN A 30 -6.27 11.22 9.87
N ASP A 31 -5.84 11.87 8.79
CA ASP A 31 -4.73 11.39 7.95
C ASP A 31 -3.48 11.12 8.81
N PRO A 32 -2.91 9.90 8.77
CA PRO A 32 -1.74 9.57 9.60
C PRO A 32 -0.42 10.17 9.09
N LEU A 33 -0.42 10.90 7.97
CA LEU A 33 0.77 11.62 7.52
C LEU A 33 1.12 12.73 8.52
N SER A 34 2.23 12.56 9.24
CA SER A 34 2.75 13.61 10.11
C SER A 34 3.33 14.77 9.30
N PRO A 35 3.08 16.03 9.66
CA PRO A 35 3.80 17.17 9.09
C PRO A 35 5.31 17.02 9.29
N ALA A 36 6.09 17.26 8.24
CA ALA A 36 7.55 17.18 8.26
C ALA A 36 8.15 18.17 9.27
N LYS A 37 7.58 19.37 9.40
CA LYS A 37 8.02 20.38 10.37
C LYS A 37 7.86 19.93 11.82
N LEU A 38 6.90 19.05 12.13
CA LEU A 38 6.76 18.49 13.48
C LEU A 38 7.89 17.49 13.79
N LEU A 39 8.41 16.80 12.78
CA LEU A 39 9.52 15.85 12.93
C LEU A 39 10.88 16.56 12.95
N VAL A 40 11.03 17.59 12.10
CA VAL A 40 12.25 18.38 11.97
C VAL A 40 11.88 19.87 12.00
N PRO A 41 11.94 20.53 13.17
CA PRO A 41 11.52 21.94 13.33
C PRO A 41 12.27 22.95 12.46
N ALA A 42 13.47 22.59 12.00
CA ALA A 42 14.27 23.41 11.09
C ALA A 42 13.68 23.48 9.67
N ILE A 43 12.75 22.60 9.30
CA ILE A 43 12.07 22.64 8.00
C ILE A 43 11.15 23.87 7.94
N PRO A 44 11.27 24.74 6.93
CA PRO A 44 10.39 25.87 6.74
C PRO A 44 8.92 25.43 6.56
N THR A 45 7.99 26.23 7.09
CA THR A 45 6.54 25.97 7.01
C THR A 45 6.08 25.74 5.57
N THR A 46 6.63 26.48 4.62
CA THR A 46 6.21 26.34 3.22
C THR A 46 6.70 25.07 2.57
N VAL A 47 7.91 24.60 2.90
CA VAL A 47 8.40 23.29 2.45
C VAL A 47 7.50 22.19 3.04
N ASP A 48 7.10 22.32 4.31
CA ASP A 48 6.15 21.41 4.93
C ASP A 48 4.79 21.38 4.21
N HIS A 49 4.20 22.54 3.92
CA HIS A 49 2.97 22.62 3.14
C HIS A 49 3.12 22.05 1.72
N ALA A 50 4.27 22.27 1.08
CA ALA A 50 4.57 21.71 -0.23
C ALA A 50 4.62 20.18 -0.17
N LEU A 51 5.26 19.60 0.85
CA LEU A 51 5.30 18.16 1.07
C LEU A 51 3.91 17.59 1.33
N GLN A 52 3.10 18.26 2.16
CA GLN A 52 1.72 17.85 2.43
C GLN A 52 0.88 17.86 1.14
N ARG A 53 0.96 18.93 0.35
CA ARG A 53 0.25 19.05 -0.93
C ARG A 53 0.71 18.01 -1.95
N ALA A 54 2.01 17.82 -2.11
CA ALA A 54 2.58 16.82 -3.02
C ALA A 54 2.16 15.39 -2.66
N MET A 55 1.85 15.13 -1.39
CA MET A 55 1.41 13.84 -0.86
C MET A 55 -0.08 13.82 -0.51
N ALA A 56 -0.90 14.74 -1.01
CA ALA A 56 -2.34 14.69 -0.77
C ALA A 56 -2.94 13.36 -1.27
N ILE A 57 -3.96 12.85 -0.56
CA ILE A 57 -4.64 11.59 -0.92
C ILE A 57 -5.39 11.76 -2.26
N SER A 58 -6.13 12.86 -2.40
CA SER A 58 -6.79 13.23 -3.64
C SER A 58 -5.77 13.74 -4.64
N SER A 59 -5.83 13.28 -5.89
CA SER A 59 -4.99 13.81 -6.94
C SER A 59 -5.30 15.27 -7.28
N ALA A 60 -6.55 15.71 -7.08
CA ALA A 60 -6.98 17.08 -7.34
C ALA A 60 -6.33 18.09 -6.38
N ASP A 61 -5.94 17.65 -5.18
CA ASP A 61 -5.30 18.49 -4.18
C ASP A 61 -3.77 18.55 -4.37
N ARG A 62 -3.20 17.70 -5.25
CA ARG A 62 -1.76 17.67 -5.52
C ARG A 62 -1.33 18.80 -6.47
N PHE A 63 -0.03 18.90 -6.70
CA PHE A 63 0.49 19.70 -7.81
C PHE A 63 0.10 19.03 -9.13
N GLU A 64 -0.31 19.85 -10.08
CA GLU A 64 -0.72 19.39 -11.41
C GLU A 64 0.49 18.90 -12.21
N THR A 65 1.63 19.57 -12.03
CA THR A 65 2.89 19.23 -12.69
C THR A 65 4.06 19.18 -11.72
N VAL A 66 5.13 18.50 -12.12
CA VAL A 66 6.36 18.42 -11.30
C VAL A 66 7.07 19.77 -11.25
N GLU A 67 6.99 20.54 -12.33
CA GLU A 67 7.56 21.89 -12.45
C GLU A 67 6.96 22.83 -11.41
N GLN A 68 5.63 22.78 -11.23
CA GLN A 68 4.94 23.58 -10.22
C GLN A 68 5.43 23.25 -8.80
N PHE A 69 5.64 21.97 -8.52
CA PHE A 69 6.18 21.54 -7.23
C PHE A 69 7.63 22.01 -7.04
N TRP A 70 8.46 21.89 -8.08
CA TRP A 70 9.87 22.28 -8.03
C TRP A 70 10.08 23.78 -7.89
N GLN A 71 9.27 24.59 -8.58
CA GLN A 71 9.30 26.06 -8.46
C GLN A 71 9.07 26.49 -7.02
N LEU A 72 8.09 25.91 -6.34
CA LEU A 72 7.76 26.24 -4.97
C LEU A 72 8.91 25.90 -4.00
N LEU A 73 9.62 24.79 -4.23
CA LEU A 73 10.80 24.43 -3.43
C LEU A 73 12.00 25.36 -3.68
N ASN A 74 12.24 25.76 -4.93
CA ASN A 74 13.40 26.58 -5.29
C ASN A 74 13.33 28.00 -4.75
N VAL A 75 12.13 28.58 -4.63
CA VAL A 75 11.95 29.91 -4.02
C VAL A 75 12.64 29.95 -2.65
N TYR A 76 12.55 28.89 -1.85
CA TYR A 76 13.21 28.79 -0.55
C TYR A 76 14.71 28.54 -0.62
N ALA A 77 15.14 27.66 -1.54
CA ALA A 77 16.56 27.35 -1.70
C ALA A 77 17.35 28.61 -2.08
N THR A 78 16.78 29.46 -2.95
CA THR A 78 17.40 30.71 -3.38
C THR A 78 17.43 31.75 -2.25
N GLU A 79 16.39 31.86 -1.43
CA GLU A 79 16.35 32.79 -0.29
C GLU A 79 17.34 32.41 0.83
N GLN A 80 17.53 31.12 1.11
CA GLN A 80 18.45 30.65 2.17
C GLN A 80 19.92 30.68 1.75
N GLN A 81 20.23 30.58 0.45
CA GLN A 81 21.60 30.65 -0.06
C GLN A 81 22.26 32.03 0.13
N VAL A 82 21.49 33.10 0.32
CA VAL A 82 22.03 34.45 0.51
C VAL A 82 22.66 34.63 1.91
N GLN A 83 22.41 33.73 2.86
CA GLN A 83 22.87 33.87 4.25
C GLN A 83 23.95 32.87 4.71
N LEU A 84 24.39 31.93 3.87
CA LEU A 84 25.54 31.09 4.22
C LEU A 84 26.83 31.89 4.03
N PRO A 85 27.74 31.96 5.03
CA PRO A 85 29.12 32.36 4.78
C PRO A 85 29.63 31.50 3.63
N ARG A 86 30.13 32.14 2.57
CA ARG A 86 30.85 31.46 1.51
C ARG A 86 32.08 30.82 2.15
N VAL A 87 31.94 29.58 2.60
CA VAL A 87 33.07 28.74 2.99
C VAL A 87 33.85 28.51 1.70
N THR A 88 34.95 29.23 1.56
CA THR A 88 35.98 28.99 0.56
C THR A 88 36.30 27.51 0.58
N SER A 89 36.20 26.85 -0.56
CA SER A 89 36.54 25.43 -0.75
C SER A 89 38.06 25.18 -0.63
N GLU A 90 38.66 25.57 0.49
CA GLU A 90 40.10 25.43 0.73
C GLU A 90 40.42 24.46 1.88
N ASP A 91 39.42 23.74 2.40
CA ASP A 91 39.64 22.58 3.26
C ASP A 91 38.91 21.38 2.67
N ALA A 92 39.68 20.54 1.98
CA ALA A 92 39.19 19.34 1.33
C ALA A 92 38.65 18.37 2.40
N PRO A 93 37.40 17.89 2.29
CA PRO A 93 36.90 16.87 3.20
C PRO A 93 37.76 15.62 3.09
N GLN A 94 38.33 15.19 4.22
CA GLN A 94 38.98 13.89 4.30
C GLN A 94 38.01 12.78 3.87
N PRO A 95 38.51 11.68 3.27
CA PRO A 95 37.65 10.60 2.82
C PRO A 95 36.83 10.09 4.01
N LEU A 96 35.51 10.23 3.94
CA LEU A 96 34.61 9.65 4.91
C LEU A 96 34.93 8.15 5.05
N PRO A 97 34.96 7.59 6.27
CA PRO A 97 34.99 6.15 6.45
C PRO A 97 33.89 5.55 5.58
N LYS A 98 34.28 4.66 4.67
CA LYS A 98 33.38 3.92 3.80
C LYS A 98 32.46 3.12 4.71
N ARG A 99 31.32 3.72 5.08
CA ARG A 99 30.24 2.98 5.73
C ARG A 99 29.79 1.97 4.69
N ASP A 100 30.06 0.71 4.98
CA ASP A 100 29.51 -0.40 4.23
C ASP A 100 27.99 -0.26 4.31
N ILE A 101 27.41 0.32 3.26
CA ILE A 101 25.98 0.28 3.04
C ILE A 101 25.70 -1.17 2.64
N GLU A 102 25.56 -2.05 3.64
CA GLU A 102 24.83 -3.29 3.46
C GLU A 102 23.40 -2.91 3.02
N GLN A 103 23.18 -2.92 1.71
CA GLN A 103 21.85 -3.05 1.14
C GLN A 103 21.38 -4.52 1.26
N PRO A 104 20.07 -4.85 1.23
CA PRO A 104 18.88 -4.00 1.22
C PRO A 104 17.84 -4.36 2.31
N ILE A 105 17.04 -3.35 2.70
CA ILE A 105 15.85 -3.44 3.58
C ILE A 105 14.66 -4.17 2.90
N PHE A 106 14.90 -4.98 1.85
CA PHE A 106 13.84 -5.66 1.09
C PHE A 106 13.54 -7.10 1.54
N SER A 107 13.96 -7.52 2.73
CA SER A 107 13.76 -8.91 3.20
C SER A 107 12.43 -9.18 3.92
N ARG A 108 11.65 -8.15 4.27
CA ARG A 108 10.45 -8.31 5.13
C ARG A 108 9.12 -8.52 4.38
N ILE A 109 9.12 -8.83 3.09
CA ILE A 109 7.86 -9.08 2.35
C ILE A 109 7.69 -10.57 2.00
N ARG A 110 8.79 -11.34 1.91
CA ARG A 110 8.74 -12.78 1.55
C ARG A 110 8.16 -13.70 2.64
N GLY A 111 8.14 -13.27 3.90
CA GLY A 111 7.70 -14.11 5.02
C GLY A 111 6.18 -14.24 5.20
N VAL A 112 5.38 -13.35 4.62
CA VAL A 112 3.91 -13.29 4.87
C VAL A 112 3.11 -13.89 3.71
N LEU A 113 3.69 -14.00 2.51
CA LEU A 113 2.99 -14.52 1.32
C LEU A 113 2.80 -16.05 1.39
N LEU A 114 3.78 -16.76 1.97
CA LEU A 114 3.76 -18.21 2.14
C LEU A 114 2.64 -18.71 3.08
N PRO A 115 2.42 -18.13 4.28
CA PRO A 115 1.29 -18.55 5.12
C PRO A 115 -0.07 -18.22 4.49
N ILE A 116 -0.21 -17.09 3.77
CA ILE A 116 -1.46 -16.73 3.08
C ILE A 116 -1.78 -17.74 1.97
N LEU A 117 -0.78 -18.14 1.18
CA LEU A 117 -0.95 -19.15 0.13
C LEU A 117 -1.38 -20.51 0.72
N LEU A 118 -0.77 -20.93 1.84
CA LEU A 118 -1.11 -22.18 2.52
C LEU A 118 -2.54 -22.17 3.08
N ILE A 119 -2.96 -21.06 3.68
CA ILE A 119 -4.34 -20.90 4.19
C ILE A 119 -5.34 -20.96 3.03
N LEU A 120 -5.06 -20.27 1.92
CA LEU A 120 -5.92 -20.27 0.73
C LEU A 120 -6.04 -21.69 0.14
N LEU A 121 -4.92 -22.41 0.01
CA LEU A 121 -4.91 -23.79 -0.46
C LEU A 121 -5.74 -24.69 0.47
N GLY A 122 -5.60 -24.52 1.79
CA GLY A 122 -6.36 -25.27 2.79
C GLY A 122 -7.87 -25.04 2.68
N ILE A 123 -8.31 -23.80 2.48
CA ILE A 123 -9.73 -23.46 2.28
C ILE A 123 -10.26 -24.08 0.97
N ILE A 124 -9.47 -24.05 -0.10
CA ILE A 124 -9.85 -24.66 -1.38
C ILE A 124 -10.02 -26.17 -1.22
N VAL A 125 -9.08 -26.86 -0.58
CA VAL A 125 -9.15 -28.32 -0.36
C VAL A 125 -10.33 -28.70 0.54
N LEU A 126 -10.61 -27.94 1.60
CA LEU A 126 -11.78 -28.18 2.45
C LEU A 126 -13.10 -27.92 1.68
N GLY A 127 -13.15 -26.84 0.89
CA GLY A 127 -14.32 -26.46 0.12
C GLY A 127 -14.66 -27.46 -0.98
N THR A 128 -13.66 -27.93 -1.73
CA THR A 128 -13.88 -28.91 -2.80
C THR A 128 -14.29 -30.28 -2.25
N GLY A 129 -13.75 -30.70 -1.11
CA GLY A 129 -14.19 -31.93 -0.42
C GLY A 129 -15.67 -31.91 -0.05
N PHE A 130 -16.19 -30.77 0.41
CA PHE A 130 -17.60 -30.61 0.77
C PHE A 130 -18.53 -30.57 -0.47
N ILE A 131 -18.10 -29.92 -1.55
CA ILE A 131 -18.88 -29.78 -2.78
C ILE A 131 -19.02 -31.13 -3.50
N VAL A 132 -17.95 -31.93 -3.56
CA VAL A 132 -17.99 -33.27 -4.18
C VAL A 132 -18.94 -34.20 -3.43
N HIS A 133 -18.95 -34.17 -2.10
CA HIS A 133 -19.86 -35.00 -1.29
C HIS A 133 -21.33 -34.61 -1.44
N ALA A 134 -21.62 -33.32 -1.62
CA ALA A 134 -22.97 -32.81 -1.86
C ALA A 134 -23.50 -33.14 -3.27
N TRP A 135 -22.63 -33.21 -4.27
CA TRP A 135 -23.01 -33.61 -5.64
C TRP A 135 -23.39 -35.09 -5.72
N GLU A 136 -22.63 -35.98 -5.08
CA GLU A 136 -22.93 -37.43 -5.04
C GLU A 136 -24.32 -37.74 -4.45
N LEU A 137 -24.71 -37.04 -3.38
CA LEU A 137 -26.04 -37.17 -2.78
C LEU A 137 -27.16 -36.67 -3.71
N SER A 138 -26.91 -35.56 -4.42
CA SER A 138 -27.84 -35.01 -5.39
C SER A 138 -28.06 -35.94 -6.59
N PHE A 139 -26.99 -36.56 -7.09
CA PHE A 139 -27.06 -37.55 -8.17
C PHE A 139 -27.83 -38.81 -7.77
N LEU A 140 -27.60 -39.35 -6.57
CA LEU A 140 -28.36 -40.51 -6.07
C LEU A 140 -29.85 -40.22 -5.90
N LEU A 141 -30.19 -39.02 -5.41
CA LEU A 141 -31.59 -38.60 -5.25
C LEU A 141 -32.30 -38.46 -6.60
N LEU A 142 -31.65 -37.85 -7.60
CA LEU A 142 -32.16 -37.77 -8.97
C LEU A 142 -32.36 -39.15 -9.61
N LEU A 143 -31.43 -40.07 -9.41
CA LEU A 143 -31.53 -41.45 -9.92
C LEU A 143 -32.68 -42.21 -9.24
N CYS A 144 -32.86 -42.03 -7.93
CA CYS A 144 -33.98 -42.60 -7.18
C CYS A 144 -35.33 -42.00 -7.62
N LEU A 145 -35.40 -40.69 -7.87
CA LEU A 145 -36.61 -40.03 -8.35
C LEU A 145 -36.97 -40.47 -9.79
N GLY A 146 -35.98 -40.60 -10.66
CA GLY A 146 -36.16 -41.06 -12.03
C GLY A 146 -36.70 -42.49 -12.10
N THR A 147 -36.16 -43.40 -11.29
CA THR A 147 -36.65 -44.79 -11.21
C THR A 147 -38.08 -44.86 -10.66
N LEU A 148 -38.41 -44.07 -9.64
CA LEU A 148 -39.78 -43.97 -9.10
C LEU A 148 -40.78 -43.49 -10.18
N LEU A 149 -40.43 -42.45 -10.93
CA LEU A 149 -41.27 -41.92 -12.00
C LEU A 149 -41.50 -42.93 -13.13
N LEU A 150 -40.47 -43.70 -13.52
CA LEU A 150 -40.60 -44.76 -14.51
C LEU A 150 -41.56 -45.87 -14.05
N VAL A 151 -41.47 -46.29 -12.78
CA VAL A 151 -42.38 -47.29 -12.20
C VAL A 151 -43.82 -46.75 -12.18
N LEU A 152 -44.01 -45.51 -11.77
CA LEU A 152 -45.32 -44.88 -11.70
C LEU A 152 -45.94 -44.69 -13.09
N PHE A 153 -45.13 -44.29 -14.06
CA PHE A 153 -45.54 -44.18 -15.46
C PHE A 153 -45.92 -45.55 -16.05
N SER A 154 -45.13 -46.59 -15.77
CA SER A 154 -45.44 -47.96 -16.21
C SER A 154 -46.72 -48.50 -15.58
N LEU A 155 -47.01 -48.16 -14.32
CA LEU A 155 -48.26 -48.50 -13.65
C LEU A 155 -49.46 -47.74 -14.24
N LEU A 156 -49.26 -46.47 -14.60
CA LEU A 156 -50.31 -45.63 -15.18
C LEU A 156 -50.62 -46.04 -16.64
N SER A 157 -49.61 -46.47 -17.41
CA SER A 157 -49.82 -46.94 -18.78
C SER A 157 -50.42 -48.34 -18.88
N ARG A 158 -50.51 -49.07 -17.76
CA ARG A 158 -51.06 -50.43 -17.69
C ARG A 158 -52.52 -50.46 -17.22
N ARG A 159 -53.07 -49.31 -16.84
CA ARG A 159 -54.50 -49.09 -16.58
C ARG A 159 -55.16 -48.49 -17.82
#